data_AF-A0A7S1ND55-F1
#
_entry.id   AF-A0A7S1ND55-F1
#
_cell.length_a   1.000
_cell.length_b   1.000
_cell.length_c   1.000
_cell.angle_alpha   90.00
_cell.angle_beta   90.00
_cell.angle_gamma   90.00
#
_symmetry.space_group_name_H-M   'P 1'
#
loop_
_entity.id
_entity.type
_entity.pdbx_description
1 polymer ?
#
loop_
_entity_poly.entity_id
_entity_poly.type
_entity_poly.pdbx_seq_one_letter_code
_entity_poly.pdbx_strand_id
1 'polypeptide(L)'
;FSGPRTMSASLSSGVLVISGLAIWAVMGTTATIHLPQAPTPVEVVLARCKEDVMWVGKQGYGPVTTVYDKCGVTTGPGRHVTAPNVGREGGTYLQHIVDRYESLADWTVFTQAEEPTYGYKGHRAGGGHLNSNVRFHDY
;
A
#
# COMPACT_ATOMS: atom_id res chain seq x y z
N PHE A 1 -27.83 -26.60 -1.65
CA PHE A 1 -28.77 -25.90 -2.55
C PHE A 1 -28.19 -24.54 -2.89
N SER A 2 -28.40 -24.09 -4.13
CA SER A 2 -27.87 -22.87 -4.80
C SER A 2 -26.45 -22.96 -5.34
N GLY A 3 -26.37 -23.14 -6.66
CA GLY A 3 -25.16 -23.05 -7.47
C GLY A 3 -24.80 -21.60 -7.87
N PRO A 4 -23.81 -21.43 -8.75
CA PRO A 4 -23.27 -20.11 -9.09
C PRO A 4 -24.26 -19.27 -9.91
N ARG A 5 -24.45 -18.01 -9.49
CA ARG A 5 -25.25 -17.01 -10.20
C ARG A 5 -24.43 -16.43 -11.35
N THR A 6 -24.85 -16.71 -12.58
CA THR A 6 -24.48 -15.92 -13.76
C THR A 6 -25.09 -14.53 -13.66
N MET A 7 -24.26 -13.49 -13.50
CA MET A 7 -24.71 -12.11 -13.70
C MET A 7 -24.75 -11.80 -15.19
N SER A 8 -25.97 -11.64 -15.73
CA SER A 8 -26.22 -11.08 -17.05
C SER A 8 -26.16 -9.55 -16.96
N ALA A 9 -25.26 -8.93 -17.73
CA ALA A 9 -25.26 -7.49 -17.94
C ALA A 9 -26.14 -7.17 -19.16
N SER A 10 -27.33 -6.62 -18.92
CA SER A 10 -28.19 -6.07 -19.96
C SER A 10 -27.70 -4.68 -20.35
N LEU A 11 -27.18 -4.53 -21.56
CA LEU A 11 -26.84 -3.24 -22.15
C LEU A 11 -28.06 -2.69 -22.88
N SER A 12 -28.78 -1.76 -22.28
CA SER A 12 -29.81 -0.98 -22.98
C SER A 12 -29.13 0.00 -23.94
N SER A 13 -29.14 -0.32 -25.24
CA SER A 13 -28.71 0.62 -26.28
C SER A 13 -29.82 1.62 -26.54
N GLY A 14 -29.65 2.87 -26.09
CA GLY A 14 -30.47 3.99 -26.53
C GLY A 14 -30.02 4.43 -27.91
N VAL A 15 -30.92 4.40 -28.90
CA VAL A 15 -30.68 4.96 -30.23
C VAL A 15 -31.26 6.36 -30.29
N LEU A 16 -30.40 7.36 -30.47
CA LEU A 16 -30.80 8.68 -30.98
C LEU A 16 -30.05 8.91 -32.29
N VAL A 17 -30.77 8.88 -33.41
CA VAL A 17 -30.24 9.22 -34.73
C VAL A 17 -30.77 10.59 -35.11
N ILE A 18 -29.91 11.61 -35.09
CA ILE A 18 -30.08 12.79 -35.92
C ILE A 18 -28.71 13.14 -36.52
N SER A 19 -28.70 13.06 -37.85
CA SER A 19 -27.71 13.44 -38.86
C SER A 19 -26.55 14.37 -38.47
N GLY A 20 -25.35 13.97 -38.89
CA GLY A 20 -24.14 14.81 -38.96
C GLY A 20 -22.94 14.03 -38.45
N LEU A 21 -21.88 13.88 -39.26
CA LEU A 21 -20.69 13.10 -38.93
C LEU A 21 -20.08 13.51 -37.58
N ALA A 22 -20.41 12.76 -36.53
CA ALA A 22 -19.68 12.77 -35.27
C ALA A 22 -18.65 11.64 -35.31
N ILE A 23 -17.39 12.01 -35.53
CA ILE A 23 -16.25 11.10 -35.30
C ILE A 23 -16.18 10.91 -33.78
N TRP A 24 -16.72 9.80 -33.30
CA TRP A 24 -16.54 9.40 -31.91
C TRP A 24 -15.11 8.90 -31.76
N ALA A 25 -14.24 9.74 -31.21
CA ALA A 25 -13.01 9.25 -30.61
C ALA A 25 -13.42 8.39 -29.41
N VAL A 26 -13.40 7.07 -29.57
CA VAL A 26 -13.45 6.14 -28.45
C VAL A 26 -12.17 6.38 -27.67
N MET A 27 -12.22 7.24 -26.66
CA MET A 27 -11.19 7.28 -25.62
C MET A 27 -11.28 5.95 -24.90
N GLY A 28 -10.48 4.98 -25.36
CA GLY A 28 -10.28 3.74 -24.63
C GLY A 28 -9.74 4.09 -23.25
N THR A 29 -10.57 3.97 -22.23
CA THR A 29 -10.10 3.92 -20.86
C THR A 29 -9.28 2.64 -20.75
N THR A 30 -7.95 2.77 -20.80
CA THR A 30 -7.07 1.68 -20.40
C THR A 30 -7.29 1.45 -18.91
N ALA A 31 -8.19 0.54 -18.57
CA ALA A 31 -8.26 -0.02 -17.24
C ALA A 31 -6.98 -0.83 -17.06
N THR A 32 -6.01 -0.26 -16.33
CA THR A 32 -4.85 -1.02 -15.88
C THR A 32 -5.36 -2.11 -14.96
N ILE A 33 -5.47 -3.34 -15.47
CA ILE A 33 -5.68 -4.50 -14.62
C ILE A 33 -4.37 -4.65 -13.84
N HIS A 34 -4.38 -4.22 -12.57
CA HIS A 34 -3.32 -4.52 -11.64
C HIS A 34 -3.44 -5.99 -11.32
N LEU A 35 -2.71 -6.82 -12.07
CA LEU A 35 -2.55 -8.23 -11.72
C LEU A 35 -2.00 -8.27 -10.28
N PRO A 36 -2.51 -9.18 -9.43
CA PRO A 36 -1.93 -9.35 -8.10
C PRO A 36 -0.44 -9.61 -8.27
N GLN A 37 0.37 -8.72 -7.69
CA GLN A 37 1.81 -8.93 -7.60
C GLN A 37 2.01 -10.27 -6.90
N ALA A 38 2.81 -11.18 -7.49
CA ALA A 38 3.12 -12.45 -6.85
C ALA A 38 3.65 -12.16 -5.44
N PRO A 39 3.23 -12.90 -4.40
CA PRO A 39 3.67 -12.66 -3.04
C PRO A 39 5.20 -12.61 -3.02
N THR A 40 5.76 -11.49 -2.58
CA THR A 40 7.17 -11.49 -2.19
C THR A 40 7.29 -12.32 -0.92
N PRO A 41 8.37 -13.08 -0.69
CA PRO A 41 8.51 -13.85 0.55
C PRO A 41 8.44 -12.99 1.81
N VAL A 42 8.82 -11.70 1.69
CA VAL A 42 8.75 -10.71 2.75
C VAL A 42 8.29 -9.37 2.16
N GLU A 43 7.48 -8.63 2.90
CA GLU A 43 7.17 -7.21 2.66
C GLU A 43 7.32 -6.41 3.96
N VAL A 44 7.93 -5.23 3.87
CA VAL A 44 7.98 -4.24 4.96
C VAL A 44 6.96 -3.16 4.69
N VAL A 45 6.02 -2.95 5.61
CA VAL A 45 4.95 -1.95 5.51
C VAL A 45 5.22 -0.83 6.49
N LEU A 46 5.50 0.37 5.95
CA LEU A 46 5.77 1.56 6.74
C LEU A 46 4.55 2.47 6.86
N ALA A 47 4.18 2.80 8.08
CA ALA A 47 3.27 3.91 8.36
C ALA A 47 4.07 5.21 8.51
N ARG A 48 3.91 6.14 7.56
CA ARG A 48 4.72 7.36 7.49
C ARG A 48 3.88 8.63 7.59
N CYS A 49 4.30 9.53 8.48
CA CYS A 49 3.92 10.92 8.56
C CYS A 49 5.16 11.82 8.82
N LYS A 50 5.82 12.25 7.74
CA LYS A 50 6.98 13.19 7.73
C LYS A 50 8.33 12.64 8.19
N GLU A 51 8.42 11.39 8.65
CA GLU A 51 9.70 10.77 9.01
C GLU A 51 10.63 10.60 7.79
N ASP A 52 11.94 10.54 8.04
CA ASP A 52 12.94 10.20 7.02
C ASP A 52 13.05 8.66 6.88
N VAL A 53 12.76 8.16 5.69
CA VAL A 53 12.80 6.72 5.37
C VAL A 53 14.04 6.31 4.58
N MET A 54 15.05 7.17 4.44
CA MET A 54 16.29 6.82 3.72
C MET A 54 17.03 5.62 4.33
N TRP A 55 16.81 5.33 5.62
CA TRP A 55 17.37 4.15 6.29
C TRP A 55 16.96 2.84 5.59
N VAL A 56 15.74 2.77 5.07
CA VAL A 56 15.22 1.61 4.33
C VAL A 56 16.13 1.28 3.15
N GLY A 57 16.53 2.30 2.40
CA GLY A 57 17.44 2.16 1.26
C GLY A 57 18.85 1.80 1.70
N LYS A 58 19.37 2.46 2.75
CA LYS A 58 20.70 2.19 3.31
C LYS A 58 20.85 0.75 3.82
N GLN A 59 19.77 0.17 4.34
CA GLN A 59 19.73 -1.21 4.85
C GLN A 59 19.33 -2.24 3.77
N GLY A 60 19.06 -1.82 2.53
CA GLY A 60 18.73 -2.72 1.41
C GLY A 60 17.27 -3.20 1.36
N TYR A 61 16.37 -2.65 2.19
CA TYR A 61 14.96 -3.05 2.23
C TYR A 61 14.09 -2.36 1.18
N GLY A 62 14.62 -1.38 0.45
CA GLY A 62 13.88 -0.60 -0.55
C GLY A 62 13.05 -1.45 -1.53
N PRO A 63 13.59 -2.52 -2.13
CA PRO A 63 12.84 -3.36 -3.08
C PRO A 63 11.62 -4.09 -2.49
N VAL A 64 11.57 -4.30 -1.16
CA VAL A 64 10.51 -5.05 -0.47
C VAL A 64 9.65 -4.16 0.43
N THR A 65 9.78 -2.83 0.32
CA THR A 65 9.08 -1.90 1.23
C THR A 65 7.92 -1.19 0.53
N THR A 66 6.74 -1.22 1.14
CA THR A 66 5.61 -0.35 0.82
C THR A 66 5.47 0.73 1.89
N VAL A 67 5.48 2.00 1.48
CA VAL A 67 5.38 3.17 2.35
C VAL A 67 4.01 3.81 2.19
N TYR A 68 3.22 3.84 3.26
CA TYR A 68 1.96 4.58 3.30
C TYR A 68 2.20 5.99 3.81
N ASP A 69 2.14 6.97 2.90
CA ASP A 69 2.35 8.38 3.16
C ASP A 69 1.07 9.10 3.57
N LYS A 70 1.02 9.56 4.82
CA LYS A 70 -0.18 10.18 5.41
C LYS A 70 -0.12 11.70 5.48
N CYS A 71 1.07 12.30 5.40
CA CYS A 71 1.30 13.71 5.74
C CYS A 71 2.02 14.52 4.66
N GLY A 72 1.84 14.14 3.41
CA GLY A 72 2.44 14.77 2.23
C GLY A 72 3.08 13.74 1.32
N VAL A 73 3.44 14.16 0.11
CA VAL A 73 4.18 13.31 -0.82
C VAL A 73 5.64 13.31 -0.39
N THR A 74 6.24 12.14 -0.25
CA THR A 74 7.68 12.06 -0.05
C THR A 74 8.28 11.06 -1.02
N THR A 75 9.46 11.42 -1.49
CA THR A 75 10.31 10.62 -2.35
C THR A 75 11.28 9.83 -1.48
N GLY A 76 11.59 8.61 -1.85
CA GLY A 76 12.46 7.76 -1.06
C GLY A 76 12.51 6.33 -1.59
N PRO A 77 13.31 5.46 -0.94
CA PRO A 77 13.32 4.03 -1.21
C PRO A 77 11.97 3.39 -0.86
N GLY A 78 11.54 2.44 -1.68
CA GLY A 78 10.26 1.74 -1.51
C GLY A 78 9.16 2.20 -2.45
N ARG A 79 8.04 1.50 -2.40
CA ARG A 79 6.82 1.81 -3.15
C ARG A 79 5.92 2.69 -2.31
N HIS A 80 5.72 3.93 -2.75
CA HIS A 80 4.90 4.91 -2.01
C HIS A 80 3.41 4.83 -2.37
N VAL A 81 2.55 4.91 -1.36
CA VAL A 81 1.09 4.91 -1.44
C VAL A 81 0.56 6.06 -0.60
N THR A 82 -0.17 7.00 -1.21
CA THR A 82 -0.83 8.07 -0.47
C THR A 82 -2.01 7.51 0.33
N ALA A 83 -2.11 7.90 1.60
CA ALA A 83 -3.21 7.53 2.49
C ALA A 83 -3.70 8.73 3.33
N PRO A 84 -4.97 8.76 3.77
CA PRO A 84 -5.44 9.81 4.67
C PRO A 84 -4.79 9.69 6.06
N ASN A 85 -4.50 10.82 6.72
CA ASN A 85 -3.93 10.82 8.08
C ASN A 85 -4.95 10.49 9.18
N VAL A 86 -5.50 9.27 9.15
CA VAL A 86 -6.51 8.78 10.09
C VAL A 86 -6.04 7.46 10.73
N GLY A 87 -6.33 7.25 12.01
CA GLY A 87 -6.08 5.96 12.69
C GLY A 87 -4.63 5.67 13.09
N ARG A 88 -3.72 6.66 13.02
CA ARG A 88 -2.28 6.51 13.31
C ARG A 88 -1.65 5.33 12.54
N GLU A 89 -0.58 4.73 13.04
CA GLU A 89 0.07 3.57 12.41
C GLU A 89 -0.87 2.35 12.29
N GLY A 90 -1.69 2.08 13.30
CA GLY A 90 -2.62 0.95 13.28
C GLY A 90 -3.63 1.01 12.13
N GLY A 91 -4.12 2.20 11.80
CA GLY A 91 -5.01 2.41 10.66
C GLY A 91 -4.35 2.07 9.32
N THR A 92 -3.05 2.34 9.19
CA THR A 92 -2.28 1.94 8.00
C THR A 92 -2.16 0.42 7.90
N TYR A 93 -1.83 -0.24 9.00
CA TYR A 93 -1.64 -1.70 9.00
C TYR A 93 -2.95 -2.42 8.68
N LEU A 94 -4.05 -1.99 9.32
CA LEU A 94 -5.37 -2.53 9.04
C LEU A 94 -5.79 -2.30 7.58
N GLN A 95 -5.56 -1.10 7.05
CA GLN A 95 -5.83 -0.82 5.63
C GLN A 95 -5.06 -1.77 4.71
N HIS A 96 -3.76 -1.96 4.95
CA HIS A 96 -2.94 -2.86 4.13
C HIS A 96 -3.45 -4.30 4.18
N ILE A 97 -3.75 -4.81 5.38
CA ILE A 97 -4.29 -6.17 5.56
C ILE A 97 -5.62 -6.34 4.81
N VAL A 98 -6.54 -5.40 4.96
CA VAL A 98 -7.88 -5.50 4.35
C VAL A 98 -7.80 -5.37 2.83
N ASP A 99 -7.04 -4.40 2.31
CA ASP A 99 -6.95 -4.12 0.87
C ASP A 99 -6.15 -5.20 0.11
N ARG A 100 -5.25 -5.92 0.81
CA ARG A 100 -4.33 -6.88 0.20
C ARG A 100 -4.46 -8.30 0.75
N TYR A 101 -5.53 -8.63 1.49
CA TYR A 101 -5.67 -9.90 2.22
C TYR A 101 -5.31 -11.15 1.38
N GLU A 102 -5.80 -11.20 0.15
CA GLU A 102 -5.57 -12.32 -0.79
C GLU A 102 -4.17 -12.30 -1.46
N SER A 103 -3.38 -11.28 -1.19
CA SER A 103 -2.09 -10.98 -1.84
C SER A 103 -1.01 -10.53 -0.85
N LEU A 104 -1.19 -10.79 0.45
CA LEU A 104 -0.17 -10.54 1.45
C LEU A 104 1.08 -11.36 1.14
N ALA A 105 2.25 -10.78 1.44
CA ALA A 105 3.50 -11.53 1.47
C ALA A 105 3.44 -12.68 2.48
N ASP A 106 4.28 -13.71 2.32
CA ASP A 106 4.36 -14.81 3.28
C ASP A 106 4.69 -14.29 4.69
N TRP A 107 5.53 -13.26 4.76
CA TRP A 107 5.82 -12.48 5.96
C TRP A 107 5.63 -11.00 5.71
N THR A 108 4.81 -10.34 6.53
CA THR A 108 4.61 -8.89 6.49
C THR A 108 5.07 -8.25 7.78
N VAL A 109 6.06 -7.37 7.69
CA VAL A 109 6.61 -6.62 8.82
C VAL A 109 5.98 -5.23 8.87
N PHE A 110 5.15 -4.99 9.88
CA PHE A 110 4.53 -3.69 10.10
C PHE A 110 5.38 -2.85 11.06
N THR A 111 5.81 -1.66 10.64
CA THR A 111 6.55 -0.75 11.52
C THR A 111 6.26 0.71 11.21
N GLN A 112 6.46 1.56 12.22
CA GLN A 112 6.50 3.01 12.02
C GLN A 112 7.70 3.38 11.15
N ALA A 113 7.62 4.51 10.46
CA ALA A 113 8.62 4.92 9.47
C ALA A 113 9.96 5.41 10.07
N GLU A 114 10.00 5.76 11.36
CA GLU A 114 11.25 6.11 12.03
C GLU A 114 12.20 4.89 12.09
N GLU A 115 13.50 5.13 11.89
CA GLU A 115 14.50 4.06 11.95
C GLU A 115 14.44 3.37 13.32
N PRO A 116 14.20 2.05 13.38
CA PRO A 116 14.10 1.33 14.64
C PRO A 116 15.42 1.43 15.42
N THR A 117 15.33 1.94 16.65
CA THR A 117 16.46 2.02 17.58
C THR A 117 16.25 1.16 18.82
N TYR A 118 17.33 0.92 19.57
CA TYR A 118 17.26 0.19 20.82
C TYR A 118 16.43 0.90 21.88
N GLY A 119 15.53 0.13 22.50
CA GLY A 119 14.86 0.45 23.76
C GLY A 119 13.74 1.49 23.66
N TYR A 120 12.76 1.36 24.54
CA TYR A 120 11.67 2.31 24.70
C TYR A 120 12.09 3.42 25.67
N LYS A 121 12.21 4.67 25.18
CA LYS A 121 12.58 5.82 26.03
C LYS A 121 11.36 6.54 26.60
N GLY A 122 10.14 6.10 26.27
CA GLY A 122 8.88 6.66 26.75
C GLY A 122 8.06 7.33 25.63
N HIS A 123 6.74 7.41 25.83
CA HIS A 123 5.75 7.87 24.84
C HIS A 123 6.00 9.25 24.21
N ARG A 124 6.86 10.09 24.83
CA ARG A 124 7.22 11.43 24.35
C ARG A 124 8.72 11.68 24.21
N ALA A 125 9.55 10.74 24.65
CA ALA A 125 11.00 10.85 24.58
C ALA A 125 11.60 9.99 23.45
N GLY A 126 10.73 9.33 22.67
CA GLY A 126 11.12 8.49 21.53
C GLY A 126 11.74 7.17 21.95
N GLY A 127 12.70 6.70 21.15
CA GLY A 127 13.26 5.35 21.27
C GLY A 127 12.47 4.34 20.45
N GLY A 128 13.18 3.37 19.88
CA GLY A 128 12.56 2.35 19.06
C GLY A 128 12.02 1.18 19.87
N HIS A 129 11.67 0.12 19.15
CA HIS A 129 11.07 -1.08 19.73
C HIS A 129 12.01 -2.30 19.65
N LEU A 130 13.31 -2.06 19.42
CA LEU A 130 14.28 -3.14 19.33
C LEU A 130 14.72 -3.58 20.73
N ASN A 131 14.78 -4.90 20.92
CA ASN A 131 15.42 -5.52 22.08
C ASN A 131 16.93 -5.19 22.13
N SER A 132 17.58 -5.46 23.27
CA SER A 132 19.04 -5.27 23.37
C SER A 132 19.76 -6.20 22.40
N ASN A 133 20.73 -5.65 21.67
CA ASN A 133 21.58 -6.37 20.70
C ASN A 133 20.85 -6.99 19.50
N VAL A 134 19.61 -6.59 19.18
CA VAL A 134 18.94 -7.00 17.94
C VAL A 134 18.90 -5.86 16.93
N ARG A 135 18.94 -6.21 15.65
CA ARG A 135 18.77 -5.32 14.51
C ARG A 135 17.37 -5.52 13.93
N PHE A 136 16.91 -4.57 13.13
CA PHE A 136 15.66 -4.74 12.39
C PHE A 136 15.66 -5.97 11.47
N HIS A 137 16.83 -6.38 10.98
CA HIS A 137 17.00 -7.59 10.18
C HIS A 137 16.65 -8.89 10.92
N ASP A 138 16.70 -8.87 12.26
CA ASP A 138 16.50 -10.06 13.08
C ASP A 138 15.01 -10.31 13.40
N TYR A 139 14.11 -9.45 12.91
CA TYR A 139 12.65 -9.56 13.00
C TYR A 139 12.06 -10.07 11.68
#